data_AF-A0A1H2CCA6-F1
#
_entry.id   AF-A0A1H2CCA6-F1
#
_cell.length_a   1.000
_cell.length_b   1.000
_cell.length_c   1.000
_cell.angle_alpha   90.00
_cell.angle_beta   90.00
_cell.angle_gamma   90.00
#
_symmetry.space_group_name_H-M   'P 1'
#
loop_
_entity.id
_entity.type
_entity.pdbx_description
1 polymer ?
#
loop_
_entity_poly.entity_id
_entity_poly.type
_entity_poly.pdbx_seq_one_letter_code
_entity_poly.pdbx_strand_id
1 'polypeptide(L)'
;MTTDLPDDFTILLRLTADVCAEFTADRVDGLTAARQILRERLRTDADARTVFTLACTFASPFGESWVHGAGDGSPYLSLELAAATLDEDQYRALLATVVLSDSTTLPYDYRALAAAALGRMGLGVHRAALQEAVDSATPLPMRSIESKTMIRSDGIDHLFAIPDMVEGRLAILRQAAAAKTAETRVILAARLLGHPGPAAPVSPYMSNEAERLIAEDAANELVRPADYLVPWDQELADDGSGGRLTLAELLRVALLCPEFKLPDVRVRPILIAFYRSVLRVSGRAIVGLGAGVFHVEHGTAAHASYFYLGRDAVLGKGCVIDCVGGAVLQHSSFLGGGFVPLLIHTHKHVRRAGELGTAERKTVLPCVFAAETGARLPMSAVGLYEAADHLDADPTPFPGIRSLALAP
;
A
#
# COMPACT_ATOMS: atom_id res chain seq x y z
N MET A 1 -35.54 31.24 -13.97
CA MET A 1 -35.76 30.75 -12.60
C MET A 1 -34.42 30.25 -12.12
N THR A 2 -33.78 31.06 -11.28
CA THR A 2 -32.55 30.74 -10.57
C THR A 2 -32.87 29.61 -9.60
N THR A 3 -32.36 28.42 -9.87
CA THR A 3 -32.31 27.35 -8.88
C THR A 3 -31.29 27.79 -7.83
N ASP A 4 -31.78 28.26 -6.69
CA ASP A 4 -30.99 28.33 -5.46
C ASP A 4 -30.52 26.91 -5.16
N LEU A 5 -29.29 26.61 -5.57
CA LEU A 5 -28.57 25.39 -5.22
C LEU A 5 -28.09 25.52 -3.77
N PRO A 6 -27.98 24.40 -3.01
CA PRO A 6 -27.55 24.45 -1.63
C PRO A 6 -26.17 25.12 -1.50
N ASP A 7 -26.05 26.02 -0.53
CA ASP A 7 -24.86 26.81 -0.16
C ASP A 7 -23.61 26.00 0.25
N ASP A 8 -23.54 24.68 -0.01
CA ASP A 8 -22.72 23.78 0.79
C ASP A 8 -21.78 22.83 0.03
N PHE A 9 -21.07 23.32 -0.98
CA PHE A 9 -19.83 22.67 -1.44
C PHE A 9 -18.72 22.73 -0.38
N THR A 10 -18.88 23.55 0.66
CA THR A 10 -18.08 23.49 1.88
C THR A 10 -18.27 22.20 2.67
N ILE A 11 -19.37 21.46 2.49
CA ILE A 11 -19.51 20.08 2.99
C ILE A 11 -18.59 19.13 2.22
N LEU A 12 -18.47 19.25 0.89
CA LEU A 12 -17.61 18.36 0.10
C LEU A 12 -16.11 18.56 0.39
N LEU A 13 -15.77 19.75 0.87
CA LEU A 13 -14.44 20.12 1.32
C LEU A 13 -14.35 20.30 2.85
N ARG A 14 -15.29 19.73 3.65
CA ARG A 14 -15.43 19.91 5.13
C ARG A 14 -14.14 20.42 5.75
N LEU A 15 -14.04 21.74 5.80
CA LEU A 15 -12.95 22.41 6.47
C LEU A 15 -13.10 22.08 7.96
N THR A 16 -12.32 21.11 8.45
CA THR A 16 -12.24 20.82 9.88
C THR A 16 -11.52 21.97 10.57
N ALA A 17 -11.73 22.12 11.89
CA ALA A 17 -11.04 23.13 12.68
C ALA A 17 -9.51 23.05 12.52
N ASP A 18 -8.96 21.84 12.33
CA ASP A 18 -7.53 21.59 12.15
C ASP A 18 -7.00 22.04 10.78
N VAL A 19 -7.75 21.79 9.69
CA VAL A 19 -7.42 22.32 8.36
C VAL A 19 -7.45 23.85 8.37
N CYS A 20 -8.45 24.42 9.04
CA CYS A 20 -8.50 25.87 9.23
C CYS A 20 -7.29 26.37 10.02
N ALA A 21 -6.86 25.68 11.08
CA ALA A 21 -5.70 26.05 11.87
C ALA A 21 -4.39 26.08 11.06
N GLU A 22 -4.20 25.16 10.09
CA GLU A 22 -3.06 25.19 9.17
C GLU A 22 -3.07 26.42 8.23
N PHE A 23 -4.26 26.88 7.80
CA PHE A 23 -4.39 28.08 6.95
C PHE A 23 -4.42 29.38 7.74
N THR A 24 -4.74 29.34 9.04
CA THR A 24 -4.96 30.52 9.87
C THR A 24 -4.36 30.35 11.25
N ALA A 25 -3.04 30.21 11.31
CA ALA A 25 -2.26 30.10 12.54
C ALA A 25 -2.50 31.23 13.59
N ASP A 26 -3.34 32.23 13.30
CA ASP A 26 -3.57 33.40 14.17
C ASP A 26 -5.02 33.85 14.41
N ARG A 27 -6.10 33.18 13.97
CA ARG A 27 -7.47 33.74 14.20
C ARG A 27 -8.60 32.74 14.44
N VAL A 28 -9.45 33.10 15.42
CA VAL A 28 -10.79 32.55 15.68
C VAL A 28 -11.72 32.66 14.44
N ASP A 29 -11.36 33.50 13.45
CA ASP A 29 -12.02 33.64 12.14
C ASP A 29 -11.52 32.67 11.05
N GLY A 30 -10.72 31.67 11.43
CA GLY A 30 -10.00 30.80 10.51
C GLY A 30 -10.86 30.03 9.52
N LEU A 31 -11.98 29.49 10.01
CA LEU A 31 -12.96 28.79 9.21
C LEU A 31 -13.62 29.71 8.17
N THR A 32 -13.96 30.94 8.57
CA THR A 32 -14.57 31.93 7.67
C THR A 32 -13.58 32.37 6.60
N ALA A 33 -12.31 32.61 6.95
CA ALA A 33 -11.26 32.98 6.01
C ALA A 33 -10.89 31.83 5.05
N ALA A 34 -10.76 30.59 5.54
CA ALA A 34 -10.54 29.41 4.70
C ALA A 34 -11.72 29.16 3.75
N ARG A 35 -12.96 29.30 4.24
CA ARG A 35 -14.18 29.26 3.42
C ARG A 35 -14.20 30.38 2.38
N GLN A 36 -13.72 31.58 2.72
CA GLN A 36 -13.64 32.70 1.80
C GLN A 36 -12.57 32.50 0.72
N ILE A 37 -11.38 32.00 1.07
CA ILE A 37 -10.34 31.62 0.10
C ILE A 37 -10.85 30.52 -0.84
N LEU A 38 -11.56 29.51 -0.31
CA LEU A 38 -12.20 28.49 -1.14
C LEU A 38 -13.29 29.08 -2.04
N ARG A 39 -14.17 29.96 -1.54
CA ARG A 39 -15.18 30.65 -2.35
C ARG A 39 -14.57 31.53 -3.44
N GLU A 40 -13.44 32.19 -3.17
CA GLU A 40 -12.74 33.03 -4.15
C GLU A 40 -12.05 32.22 -5.26
N ARG A 41 -11.66 30.97 -4.96
CA ARG A 41 -11.02 30.02 -5.89
C ARG A 41 -12.02 29.10 -6.60
N LEU A 42 -13.13 28.75 -5.96
CA LEU A 42 -14.20 27.88 -6.47
C LEU A 42 -15.35 28.75 -6.96
N ARG A 43 -15.11 29.44 -8.08
CA ARG A 43 -16.03 30.45 -8.62
C ARG A 43 -17.24 29.83 -9.31
N THR A 44 -17.14 28.56 -9.67
CA THR A 44 -18.19 27.79 -10.35
C THR A 44 -18.34 26.40 -9.76
N ASP A 45 -19.50 25.79 -9.96
CA ASP A 45 -19.75 24.38 -9.63
C ASP A 45 -18.75 23.44 -10.33
N ALA A 46 -18.32 23.79 -11.54
CA ALA A 46 -17.33 23.02 -12.28
C ALA A 46 -15.96 23.04 -11.59
N ASP A 47 -15.54 24.17 -11.01
CA ASP A 47 -14.30 24.29 -10.26
C ASP A 47 -14.35 23.44 -8.98
N ALA A 48 -15.47 23.51 -8.24
CA ALA A 48 -15.66 22.73 -7.02
C ALA A 48 -15.61 21.22 -7.29
N ARG A 49 -16.27 20.77 -8.37
CA ARG A 49 -16.26 19.36 -8.82
C ARG A 49 -14.87 18.91 -9.25
N THR A 50 -14.12 19.78 -9.93
CA THR A 50 -12.74 19.49 -10.33
C THR A 50 -11.86 19.29 -9.10
N VAL A 51 -11.95 20.17 -8.11
CA VAL A 51 -11.17 20.05 -6.86
C VAL A 51 -11.59 18.82 -6.06
N PHE A 52 -12.87 18.52 -5.96
CA PHE A 52 -13.36 17.31 -5.28
C PHE A 52 -12.89 16.04 -5.98
N THR A 53 -12.90 16.01 -7.32
CA THR A 53 -12.34 14.91 -8.11
C THR A 53 -10.86 14.72 -7.83
N LEU A 54 -10.08 15.81 -7.85
CA LEU A 54 -8.65 15.78 -7.52
C LEU A 54 -8.38 15.27 -6.11
N ALA A 55 -9.23 15.63 -5.13
CA ALA A 55 -9.15 15.10 -3.77
C ALA A 55 -9.45 13.59 -3.75
N CYS A 56 -10.53 13.15 -4.40
CA CYS A 56 -10.90 11.74 -4.50
C CYS A 56 -9.87 10.88 -5.25
N THR A 57 -9.06 11.46 -6.12
CA THR A 57 -7.96 10.79 -6.82
C THR A 57 -6.61 10.97 -6.12
N PHE A 58 -6.57 11.56 -4.91
CA PHE A 58 -5.34 11.84 -4.16
C PHE A 58 -4.31 12.66 -4.97
N ALA A 59 -4.80 13.46 -5.93
CA ALA A 59 -4.02 14.32 -6.80
C ALA A 59 -4.01 15.79 -6.32
N SER A 60 -4.87 16.13 -5.35
CA SER A 60 -4.90 17.45 -4.73
C SER A 60 -3.77 17.60 -3.69
N PRO A 61 -2.97 18.68 -3.76
CA PRO A 61 -1.95 18.99 -2.75
C PRO A 61 -2.54 19.39 -1.38
N PHE A 62 -3.87 19.51 -1.24
CA PHE A 62 -4.56 19.99 -0.04
C PHE A 62 -5.46 18.94 0.64
N GLY A 63 -5.20 17.65 0.44
CA GLY A 63 -6.13 16.57 0.82
C GLY A 63 -5.63 15.56 1.86
N GLU A 64 -4.50 15.78 2.52
CA GLU A 64 -3.91 14.75 3.39
C GLU A 64 -4.54 14.72 4.79
N SER A 65 -5.73 14.14 4.88
CA SER A 65 -6.13 13.13 5.90
C SER A 65 -7.65 13.03 6.06
N TRP A 66 -8.40 14.12 5.89
CA TRP A 66 -9.75 14.21 6.45
C TRP A 66 -10.86 13.67 5.53
N VAL A 67 -10.85 13.95 4.21
CA VAL A 67 -11.82 13.34 3.27
C VAL A 67 -11.67 11.83 3.20
N HIS A 68 -10.50 11.31 3.58
CA HIS A 68 -10.20 9.89 3.56
C HIS A 68 -10.26 9.27 4.97
N GLY A 69 -10.90 9.96 5.93
CA GLY A 69 -11.23 9.41 7.24
C GLY A 69 -12.30 8.32 7.18
N ALA A 70 -12.69 7.81 8.35
CA ALA A 70 -13.79 6.85 8.47
C ALA A 70 -15.11 7.46 7.99
N GLY A 71 -15.78 6.75 7.09
CA GLY A 71 -17.20 6.96 6.80
C GLY A 71 -18.04 5.97 7.60
N ASP A 72 -19.32 6.31 7.79
CA ASP A 72 -20.27 5.47 8.51
C ASP A 72 -20.86 4.40 7.58
N GLY A 73 -21.08 4.74 6.30
CA GLY A 73 -21.61 3.84 5.26
C GLY A 73 -20.54 3.25 4.34
N SER A 74 -19.32 3.80 4.38
CA SER A 74 -18.16 3.35 3.61
C SER A 74 -16.91 3.46 4.47
N PRO A 75 -15.91 2.56 4.31
CA PRO A 75 -14.62 2.69 5.01
C PRO A 75 -13.85 3.97 4.67
N TYR A 76 -14.24 4.67 3.58
CA TYR A 76 -13.73 5.97 3.18
C TYR A 76 -14.86 6.99 3.04
N LEU A 77 -14.76 8.07 3.81
CA LEU A 77 -15.70 9.19 3.79
C LEU A 77 -15.84 9.82 2.39
N SER A 78 -14.76 9.90 1.60
CA SER A 78 -14.79 10.53 0.28
C SER A 78 -15.73 9.82 -0.71
N LEU A 79 -15.77 8.48 -0.69
CA LEU A 79 -16.68 7.71 -1.54
C LEU A 79 -18.14 7.83 -1.07
N GLU A 80 -18.36 7.95 0.24
CA GLU A 80 -19.68 8.18 0.82
C GLU A 80 -20.21 9.57 0.44
N LEU A 81 -19.40 10.60 0.63
CA LEU A 81 -19.72 11.97 0.23
C LEU A 81 -20.02 12.04 -1.27
N ALA A 82 -19.21 11.39 -2.10
CA ALA A 82 -19.44 11.32 -3.54
C ALA A 82 -20.80 10.70 -3.88
N ALA A 83 -21.15 9.55 -3.27
CA ALA A 83 -22.41 8.87 -3.50
C ALA A 83 -23.63 9.69 -3.06
N ALA A 84 -23.49 10.48 -1.99
CA ALA A 84 -24.59 11.28 -1.43
C ALA A 84 -24.82 12.62 -2.15
N THR A 85 -23.83 13.11 -2.90
CA THR A 85 -23.84 14.50 -3.43
C THR A 85 -23.82 14.60 -4.94
N LEU A 86 -23.26 13.61 -5.64
CA LEU A 86 -23.21 13.59 -7.10
C LEU A 86 -24.44 12.88 -7.67
N ASP A 87 -24.92 13.33 -8.84
CA ASP A 87 -25.89 12.54 -9.58
C ASP A 87 -25.26 11.24 -10.13
N GLU A 88 -26.10 10.33 -10.62
CA GLU A 88 -25.67 8.99 -11.02
C GLU A 88 -24.56 9.00 -12.08
N ASP A 89 -24.68 9.86 -13.10
CA ASP A 89 -23.70 9.94 -14.18
C ASP A 89 -22.38 10.57 -13.71
N GLN A 90 -22.45 11.59 -12.86
CA GLN A 90 -21.27 12.21 -12.25
C GLN A 90 -20.55 11.26 -11.30
N TYR A 91 -21.31 10.54 -10.47
CA TYR A 91 -20.73 9.56 -9.56
C TYR A 91 -20.09 8.43 -10.36
N ARG A 92 -20.76 7.91 -11.39
CA ARG A 92 -20.20 6.89 -12.31
C ARG A 92 -18.90 7.38 -12.95
N ALA A 93 -18.86 8.63 -13.43
CA ALA A 93 -17.67 9.23 -14.02
C ALA A 93 -16.51 9.38 -13.01
N LEU A 94 -16.82 9.79 -11.76
CA LEU A 94 -15.82 9.86 -10.69
C LEU A 94 -15.25 8.48 -10.37
N LEU A 95 -16.10 7.47 -10.21
CA LEU A 95 -15.66 6.10 -9.92
C LEU A 95 -14.75 5.57 -11.05
N ALA A 96 -15.14 5.76 -12.31
CA ALA A 96 -14.30 5.39 -13.45
C ALA A 96 -12.96 6.15 -13.44
N THR A 97 -12.97 7.43 -13.08
CA THR A 97 -11.76 8.25 -12.94
C THR A 97 -10.84 7.72 -11.84
N VAL A 98 -11.39 7.32 -10.69
CA VAL A 98 -10.62 6.71 -9.59
C VAL A 98 -10.00 5.39 -10.02
N VAL A 99 -10.77 4.50 -10.67
CA VAL A 99 -10.28 3.20 -11.16
C VAL A 99 -9.13 3.39 -12.16
N LEU A 100 -9.32 4.28 -13.13
CA LEU A 100 -8.38 4.52 -14.22
C LEU A 100 -7.29 5.56 -13.91
N SER A 101 -7.24 6.13 -12.70
CA SER A 101 -6.30 7.18 -12.34
C SER A 101 -4.84 6.70 -12.40
N ASP A 102 -3.93 7.56 -12.86
CA ASP A 102 -2.47 7.35 -12.77
C ASP A 102 -1.85 7.81 -11.44
N SER A 103 -2.69 8.20 -10.47
CA SER A 103 -2.23 8.64 -9.16
C SER A 103 -1.57 7.51 -8.38
N THR A 104 -0.26 7.63 -8.13
CA THR A 104 0.54 6.66 -7.37
C THR A 104 0.31 6.71 -5.86
N THR A 105 -0.41 7.73 -5.39
CA THR A 105 -0.79 7.89 -3.98
C THR A 105 -2.17 7.31 -3.68
N LEU A 106 -2.93 6.95 -4.73
CA LEU A 106 -4.27 6.40 -4.64
C LEU A 106 -4.21 4.90 -4.22
N PRO A 107 -4.70 4.54 -3.02
CA PRO A 107 -4.57 3.20 -2.47
C PRO A 107 -5.29 2.11 -3.27
N TYR A 108 -4.76 0.89 -3.26
CA TYR A 108 -5.33 -0.26 -3.96
C TYR A 108 -6.77 -0.58 -3.49
N ASP A 109 -6.99 -0.63 -2.18
CA ASP A 109 -8.29 -0.92 -1.57
C ASP A 109 -9.32 0.18 -1.87
N TYR A 110 -8.92 1.45 -1.85
CA TYR A 110 -9.76 2.56 -2.28
C TYR A 110 -10.19 2.42 -3.75
N ARG A 111 -9.24 2.11 -4.65
CA ARG A 111 -9.55 1.85 -6.08
C ARG A 111 -10.49 0.68 -6.24
N ALA A 112 -10.28 -0.40 -5.50
CA ALA A 112 -11.13 -1.58 -5.56
C ALA A 112 -12.56 -1.30 -5.06
N LEU A 113 -12.73 -0.47 -4.03
CA LEU A 113 -14.06 -0.03 -3.57
C LEU A 113 -14.77 0.81 -4.63
N ALA A 114 -14.05 1.73 -5.27
CA ALA A 114 -14.59 2.50 -6.38
C ALA A 114 -14.96 1.60 -7.57
N ALA A 115 -14.11 0.62 -7.90
CA ALA A 115 -14.39 -0.37 -8.93
C ALA A 115 -15.67 -1.17 -8.60
N ALA A 116 -15.81 -1.68 -7.38
CA ALA A 116 -16.98 -2.48 -7.00
C ALA A 116 -18.28 -1.64 -7.10
N ALA A 117 -18.23 -0.37 -6.67
CA ALA A 117 -19.35 0.55 -6.86
C ALA A 117 -19.67 0.79 -8.34
N LEU A 118 -18.66 1.00 -9.19
CA LEU A 118 -18.83 1.18 -10.64
C LEU A 118 -19.43 -0.07 -11.30
N GLY A 119 -18.99 -1.26 -10.89
CA GLY A 119 -19.52 -2.54 -11.36
C GLY A 119 -21.01 -2.67 -11.08
N ARG A 120 -21.45 -2.32 -9.87
CA ARG A 120 -22.89 -2.34 -9.48
C ARG A 120 -23.73 -1.32 -10.25
N MET A 121 -23.20 -0.14 -10.55
CA MET A 121 -23.89 0.89 -11.32
C MET A 121 -23.91 0.62 -12.84
N GLY A 122 -23.10 -0.32 -13.29
CA GLY A 122 -22.84 -0.57 -14.71
C GLY A 122 -21.79 0.38 -15.31
N LEU A 123 -20.96 -0.17 -16.20
CA LEU A 123 -19.80 0.55 -16.77
C LEU A 123 -20.19 1.71 -17.70
N GLY A 124 -21.37 1.63 -18.33
CA GLY A 124 -21.87 2.64 -19.26
C GLY A 124 -20.87 3.00 -20.37
N VAL A 125 -20.68 4.30 -20.60
CA VAL A 125 -19.74 4.85 -21.59
C VAL A 125 -18.27 4.57 -21.27
N HIS A 126 -17.94 4.17 -20.04
CA HIS A 126 -16.55 3.95 -19.61
C HIS A 126 -16.02 2.55 -19.96
N ARG A 127 -16.86 1.66 -20.48
CA ARG A 127 -16.43 0.30 -20.91
C ARG A 127 -15.27 0.35 -21.90
N ALA A 128 -15.30 1.27 -22.87
CA ALA A 128 -14.25 1.39 -23.89
C ALA A 128 -12.89 1.79 -23.28
N ALA A 129 -12.88 2.76 -22.37
CA ALA A 129 -11.65 3.20 -21.69
C ALA A 129 -11.06 2.10 -20.78
N LEU A 130 -11.92 1.32 -20.11
CA LEU A 130 -11.47 0.14 -19.36
C LEU A 130 -10.86 -0.92 -20.28
N GLN A 131 -11.47 -1.15 -21.45
CA GLN A 131 -10.97 -2.12 -22.42
C GLN A 131 -9.63 -1.68 -23.00
N GLU A 132 -9.47 -0.40 -23.36
CA GLU A 132 -8.20 0.17 -23.81
C GLU A 132 -7.09 0.02 -22.77
N ALA A 133 -7.40 0.22 -21.49
CA ALA A 133 -6.43 0.02 -20.41
C ALA A 133 -5.95 -1.45 -20.34
N VAL A 134 -6.85 -2.41 -20.55
CA VAL A 134 -6.51 -3.84 -20.57
C VAL A 134 -5.73 -4.22 -21.84
N ASP A 135 -6.16 -3.74 -23.00
CA ASP A 135 -5.56 -4.10 -24.30
C ASP A 135 -4.16 -3.51 -24.49
N SER A 136 -3.89 -2.35 -23.90
CA SER A 136 -2.58 -1.68 -23.95
C SER A 136 -1.59 -2.19 -22.89
N ALA A 137 -2.02 -3.10 -22.00
CA ALA A 137 -1.21 -3.54 -20.89
C ALA A 137 -0.02 -4.40 -21.34
N THR A 138 1.19 -4.01 -20.92
CA THR A 138 2.37 -4.85 -21.01
C THR A 138 2.68 -5.43 -19.63
N PRO A 139 2.69 -6.76 -19.44
CA PRO A 139 3.05 -7.37 -18.17
C PRO A 139 4.45 -6.95 -17.72
N LEU A 140 4.61 -6.70 -16.43
CA LEU A 140 5.92 -6.41 -15.84
C LEU A 140 6.78 -7.68 -15.85
N PRO A 141 8.05 -7.60 -16.29
CA PRO A 141 8.91 -8.76 -16.36
C PRO A 141 9.29 -9.26 -14.97
N MET A 142 9.52 -10.56 -14.90
CA MET A 142 9.99 -11.27 -13.73
C MET A 142 11.42 -11.73 -13.97
N ARG A 143 12.33 -11.38 -13.06
CA ARG A 143 13.70 -11.88 -13.12
C ARG A 143 13.70 -13.39 -12.86
N SER A 144 14.35 -14.15 -13.74
CA SER A 144 14.41 -15.60 -13.59
C SER A 144 15.36 -16.02 -12.45
N ILE A 145 15.11 -17.20 -11.88
CA ILE A 145 15.98 -17.78 -10.84
C ILE A 145 17.41 -17.95 -11.38
N GLU A 146 17.57 -18.38 -12.64
CA GLU A 146 18.89 -18.52 -13.28
C GLU A 146 19.62 -17.17 -13.29
N SER A 147 18.93 -16.11 -13.75
CA SER A 147 19.50 -14.75 -13.76
C SER A 147 19.91 -14.30 -12.36
N LYS A 148 19.12 -14.62 -11.33
CA LYS A 148 19.44 -14.31 -9.93
C LYS A 148 20.68 -15.02 -9.42
N THR A 149 20.82 -16.32 -9.71
CA THR A 149 21.98 -17.10 -9.24
C THR A 149 23.31 -16.61 -9.81
N MET A 150 23.27 -15.83 -10.90
CA MET A 150 24.44 -15.20 -11.51
C MET A 150 24.82 -13.85 -10.88
N ILE A 151 23.94 -13.28 -10.02
CA ILE A 151 24.22 -12.03 -9.31
C ILE A 151 25.23 -12.31 -8.18
N ARG A 152 26.17 -11.39 -7.99
CA ARG A 152 27.13 -11.48 -6.88
C ARG A 152 26.38 -11.42 -5.56
N SER A 153 26.76 -12.28 -4.62
CA SER A 153 26.19 -12.33 -3.27
C SER A 153 27.30 -12.46 -2.24
N ASP A 154 27.08 -11.96 -1.03
CA ASP A 154 27.92 -12.21 0.15
C ASP A 154 27.56 -13.53 0.87
N GLY A 155 26.64 -14.31 0.30
CA GLY A 155 26.13 -15.55 0.86
C GLY A 155 24.79 -15.41 1.59
N ILE A 156 24.33 -14.19 1.83
CA ILE A 156 23.01 -13.87 2.42
C ILE A 156 22.19 -13.06 1.42
N ASP A 157 22.75 -11.94 0.95
CA ASP A 157 22.04 -10.96 0.14
C ASP A 157 22.60 -10.87 -1.29
N HIS A 158 21.74 -10.54 -2.25
CA HIS A 158 22.17 -10.10 -3.57
C HIS A 158 22.80 -8.71 -3.49
N LEU A 159 23.98 -8.57 -4.09
CA LEU A 159 24.67 -7.30 -4.24
C LEU A 159 24.22 -6.63 -5.54
N PHE A 160 23.69 -5.42 -5.43
CA PHE A 160 23.27 -4.60 -6.55
C PHE A 160 23.77 -3.17 -6.34
N ALA A 161 23.97 -2.43 -7.43
CA ALA A 161 24.40 -1.05 -7.35
C ALA A 161 23.25 -0.17 -6.84
N ILE A 162 23.49 0.55 -5.75
CA ILE A 162 22.57 1.59 -5.28
C ILE A 162 22.99 2.90 -5.94
N PRO A 163 22.08 3.67 -6.57
CA PRO A 163 22.43 4.96 -7.14
C PRO A 163 23.06 5.88 -6.09
N ASP A 164 24.19 6.50 -6.42
CA ASP A 164 24.97 7.33 -5.47
C ASP A 164 24.23 8.62 -5.06
N MET A 165 23.39 9.14 -5.95
CA MET A 165 22.68 10.40 -5.76
C MET A 165 21.26 10.18 -5.22
N VAL A 166 20.84 11.02 -4.26
CA VAL A 166 19.48 11.02 -3.70
C VAL A 166 18.43 11.09 -4.80
N GLU A 167 18.60 11.98 -5.79
CA GLU A 167 17.65 12.10 -6.90
C GLU A 167 17.51 10.83 -7.74
N GLY A 168 18.62 10.09 -7.95
CA GLY A 168 18.58 8.80 -8.64
C GLY A 168 17.74 7.78 -7.86
N ARG A 169 17.92 7.72 -6.54
CA ARG A 169 17.14 6.84 -5.65
C ARG A 169 15.65 7.23 -5.59
N LEU A 170 15.35 8.52 -5.56
CA LEU A 170 13.97 9.01 -5.64
C LEU A 170 13.34 8.70 -7.01
N ALA A 171 14.10 8.79 -8.10
CA ALA A 171 13.61 8.52 -9.45
C ALA A 171 13.19 7.04 -9.62
N ILE A 172 14.01 6.09 -9.15
CA ILE A 172 13.68 4.66 -9.27
C ILE A 172 12.44 4.27 -8.45
N LEU A 173 12.23 4.85 -7.26
CA LEU A 173 11.01 4.63 -6.47
C LEU A 173 9.76 5.20 -7.15
N ARG A 174 9.87 6.38 -7.79
CA ARG A 174 8.77 6.96 -8.58
C ARG A 174 8.42 6.08 -9.78
N GLN A 175 9.43 5.59 -10.51
CA GLN A 175 9.23 4.66 -11.63
C GLN A 175 8.48 3.40 -11.17
N ALA A 176 8.92 2.81 -10.06
CA ALA A 176 8.30 1.61 -9.51
C ALA A 176 6.84 1.84 -9.08
N ALA A 177 6.55 2.97 -8.42
CA ALA A 177 5.20 3.33 -8.04
C ALA A 177 4.28 3.52 -9.26
N ALA A 178 4.78 4.17 -10.31
CA ALA A 178 4.03 4.33 -11.57
C ALA A 178 3.76 2.99 -12.26
N ALA A 179 4.76 2.12 -12.36
CA ALA A 179 4.64 0.78 -12.95
C ALA A 179 3.58 -0.07 -12.23
N LYS A 180 3.59 -0.09 -10.89
CA LYS A 180 2.60 -0.85 -10.09
C LYS A 180 1.21 -0.21 -10.07
N THR A 181 1.14 1.12 -10.23
CA THR A 181 -0.14 1.82 -10.44
C THR A 181 -0.78 1.41 -11.76
N ALA A 182 -0.01 1.36 -12.85
CA ALA A 182 -0.48 0.88 -14.14
C ALA A 182 -0.98 -0.58 -14.06
N GLU A 183 -0.21 -1.47 -13.44
CA GLU A 183 -0.64 -2.86 -13.21
C GLU A 183 -1.95 -2.94 -12.40
N THR A 184 -2.10 -2.14 -11.35
CA THR A 184 -3.33 -2.07 -10.54
C THR A 184 -4.55 -1.65 -11.36
N ARG A 185 -4.40 -0.62 -12.21
CA ARG A 185 -5.46 -0.16 -13.11
C ARG A 185 -5.93 -1.30 -14.01
N VAL A 186 -4.99 -2.03 -14.61
CA VAL A 186 -5.26 -3.17 -15.50
C VAL A 186 -5.97 -4.31 -14.76
N ILE A 187 -5.50 -4.68 -13.56
CA ILE A 187 -6.12 -5.74 -12.75
C ILE A 187 -7.59 -5.43 -12.48
N LEU A 188 -7.90 -4.22 -12.00
CA LEU A 188 -9.27 -3.84 -11.65
C LEU A 188 -10.14 -3.66 -12.90
N ALA A 189 -9.60 -3.07 -13.97
CA ALA A 189 -10.32 -2.93 -15.24
C ALA A 189 -10.67 -4.30 -15.84
N ALA A 190 -9.73 -5.25 -15.85
CA ALA A 190 -9.97 -6.60 -16.34
C ALA A 190 -11.07 -7.31 -15.53
N ARG A 191 -11.05 -7.21 -14.20
CA ARG A 191 -12.10 -7.78 -13.33
C ARG A 191 -13.47 -7.18 -13.61
N LEU A 192 -13.55 -5.85 -13.78
CA LEU A 192 -14.80 -5.18 -14.14
C LEU A 192 -15.36 -5.61 -15.49
N LEU A 193 -14.48 -5.93 -16.45
CA LEU A 193 -14.85 -6.42 -17.77
C LEU A 193 -15.18 -7.91 -17.79
N GLY A 194 -14.94 -8.65 -16.70
CA GLY A 194 -15.09 -10.11 -16.64
C GLY A 194 -13.95 -10.89 -17.29
N HIS A 195 -12.82 -10.23 -17.55
CA HIS A 195 -11.60 -10.86 -18.08
C HIS A 195 -10.81 -11.54 -16.94
N PRO A 196 -10.05 -12.60 -17.24
CA PRO A 196 -9.21 -13.27 -16.23
C PRO A 196 -8.14 -12.35 -15.63
N GLY A 197 -7.83 -11.22 -16.29
CA GLY A 197 -6.82 -10.27 -15.88
C GLY A 197 -5.39 -10.80 -16.07
N PRO A 198 -4.38 -10.02 -15.69
CA PRO A 198 -3.01 -10.52 -15.64
C PRO A 198 -2.91 -11.67 -14.64
N ALA A 199 -2.05 -12.64 -14.92
CA ALA A 199 -1.82 -13.77 -14.05
C ALA A 199 -1.43 -13.29 -12.64
N ALA A 200 -2.12 -13.81 -11.62
CA ALA A 200 -1.76 -13.50 -10.24
C ALA A 200 -0.36 -14.04 -9.93
N PRO A 201 0.40 -13.37 -9.05
CA PRO A 201 1.63 -13.95 -8.52
C PRO A 201 1.33 -15.31 -7.89
N VAL A 202 2.19 -16.29 -8.14
CA VAL A 202 2.11 -17.61 -7.51
C VAL A 202 3.24 -17.69 -6.49
N SER A 203 2.90 -17.99 -5.23
CA SER A 203 3.86 -18.39 -4.22
C SER A 203 3.76 -19.90 -4.03
N PRO A 204 4.88 -20.64 -3.88
CA PRO A 204 4.83 -22.00 -3.37
C PRO A 204 4.41 -22.02 -1.90
N TYR A 205 4.51 -20.89 -1.19
CA TYR A 205 4.22 -20.78 0.23
C TYR A 205 2.81 -20.23 0.43
N MET A 206 1.81 -21.10 0.34
CA MET A 206 0.40 -20.69 0.50
C MET A 206 -0.04 -20.85 1.96
N SER A 207 -0.85 -19.91 2.43
CA SER A 207 -1.49 -20.00 3.75
C SER A 207 -2.96 -19.64 3.65
N ASN A 208 -3.82 -20.66 3.69
CA ASN A 208 -5.28 -20.48 3.66
C ASN A 208 -5.75 -19.53 4.78
N GLU A 209 -5.09 -19.56 5.93
CA GLU A 209 -5.42 -18.70 7.06
C GLU A 209 -5.03 -17.25 6.80
N ALA A 210 -3.85 -17.00 6.22
CA ALA A 210 -3.45 -15.65 5.80
C ALA A 210 -4.44 -15.10 4.76
N GLU A 211 -4.84 -15.92 3.79
CA GLU A 211 -5.81 -15.55 2.78
C GLU A 211 -7.18 -15.22 3.36
N ARG A 212 -7.65 -16.03 4.33
CA ARG A 212 -8.89 -15.80 5.07
C ARG A 212 -8.84 -14.44 5.77
N LEU A 213 -7.77 -14.17 6.53
CA LEU A 213 -7.61 -12.90 7.26
C LEU A 213 -7.62 -11.69 6.32
N ILE A 214 -6.94 -11.79 5.17
CA ILE A 214 -6.93 -10.72 4.16
C ILE A 214 -8.32 -10.52 3.55
N ALA A 215 -9.01 -11.61 3.19
CA ALA A 215 -10.33 -11.55 2.57
C ALA A 215 -11.37 -10.92 3.51
N GLU A 216 -11.35 -11.31 4.79
CA GLU A 216 -12.22 -10.75 5.83
C GLU A 216 -11.98 -9.25 6.05
N ASP A 217 -10.71 -8.83 6.08
CA ASP A 217 -10.36 -7.43 6.34
C ASP A 217 -10.63 -6.50 5.14
N ALA A 218 -10.23 -6.94 3.93
CA ALA A 218 -10.42 -6.17 2.71
C ALA A 218 -11.92 -5.97 2.39
N ALA A 219 -12.74 -7.01 2.65
CA ALA A 219 -14.19 -7.00 2.51
C ALA A 219 -14.68 -6.42 1.16
N ASN A 220 -14.05 -6.84 0.05
CA ASN A 220 -14.35 -6.35 -1.29
C ASN A 220 -14.32 -7.48 -2.33
N GLU A 221 -15.40 -7.64 -3.09
CA GLU A 221 -15.57 -8.71 -4.09
C GLU A 221 -14.57 -8.68 -5.26
N LEU A 222 -13.99 -7.51 -5.54
CA LEU A 222 -12.99 -7.34 -6.58
C LEU A 222 -11.56 -7.52 -6.07
N VAL A 223 -11.35 -7.71 -4.77
CA VAL A 223 -10.04 -7.94 -4.16
C VAL A 223 -9.87 -9.42 -3.90
N ARG A 224 -8.71 -9.98 -4.27
CA ARG A 224 -8.32 -11.36 -3.98
C ARG A 224 -7.13 -11.36 -3.04
N PRO A 225 -6.98 -12.32 -2.12
CA PRO A 225 -5.79 -12.40 -1.27
C PRO A 225 -4.47 -12.44 -2.04
N ALA A 226 -4.44 -13.11 -3.20
CA ALA A 226 -3.29 -13.15 -4.10
C ALA A 226 -2.86 -11.77 -4.63
N ASP A 227 -3.71 -10.74 -4.55
CA ASP A 227 -3.32 -9.36 -4.84
C ASP A 227 -2.29 -8.81 -3.85
N TYR A 228 -2.23 -9.37 -2.66
CA TYR A 228 -1.27 -8.98 -1.62
C TYR A 228 -0.05 -9.90 -1.57
N LEU A 229 0.09 -10.81 -2.54
CA LEU A 229 1.37 -11.46 -2.79
C LEU A 229 2.30 -10.47 -3.49
N VAL A 230 3.44 -10.20 -2.86
CA VAL A 230 4.45 -9.29 -3.40
C VAL A 230 5.50 -10.11 -4.15
N PRO A 231 5.54 -10.05 -5.49
CA PRO A 231 6.55 -10.75 -6.27
C PRO A 231 7.87 -9.99 -6.19
N TRP A 232 8.76 -10.43 -5.31
CA TRP A 232 10.06 -9.79 -5.03
C TRP A 232 10.93 -9.59 -6.28
N ASP A 233 10.71 -10.43 -7.30
CA ASP A 233 11.56 -10.55 -8.49
C ASP A 233 11.01 -9.78 -9.69
N GLN A 234 9.88 -9.09 -9.49
CA GLN A 234 9.29 -8.26 -10.51
C GLN A 234 10.16 -7.03 -10.74
N GLU A 235 10.52 -6.75 -11.99
CA GLU A 235 11.41 -5.64 -12.34
C GLU A 235 10.60 -4.37 -12.62
N LEU A 236 10.85 -3.32 -11.84
CA LEU A 236 9.96 -2.15 -11.78
C LEU A 236 10.60 -0.83 -12.20
N ALA A 237 11.93 -0.73 -12.19
CA ALA A 237 12.64 0.51 -12.48
C ALA A 237 13.94 0.26 -13.25
N ASP A 238 14.36 1.22 -14.07
CA ASP A 238 15.67 1.22 -14.72
C ASP A 238 16.70 1.92 -13.82
N ASP A 239 17.89 1.31 -13.67
CA ASP A 239 18.98 1.87 -12.84
C ASP A 239 19.77 2.99 -13.54
N GLY A 240 19.45 3.30 -14.80
CA GLY A 240 20.12 4.30 -15.63
C GLY A 240 21.40 3.81 -16.30
N SER A 241 21.81 2.57 -16.04
CA SER A 241 22.97 1.90 -16.64
C SER A 241 22.58 0.77 -17.61
N GLY A 242 21.28 0.65 -17.91
CA GLY A 242 20.71 -0.41 -18.74
C GLY A 242 20.33 -1.67 -17.97
N GLY A 243 20.47 -1.66 -16.64
CA GLY A 243 19.94 -2.68 -15.74
C GLY A 243 18.55 -2.32 -15.23
N ARG A 244 17.78 -3.34 -14.85
CA ARG A 244 16.47 -3.15 -14.20
C ARG A 244 16.52 -3.62 -12.76
N LEU A 245 15.94 -2.85 -11.86
CA LEU A 245 15.82 -3.15 -10.45
C LEU A 245 14.51 -3.88 -10.15
N THR A 246 14.64 -4.94 -9.35
CA THR A 246 13.54 -5.73 -8.81
C THR A 246 12.92 -5.06 -7.59
N LEU A 247 11.72 -5.50 -7.20
CA LEU A 247 11.03 -5.04 -6.01
C LEU A 247 11.90 -5.24 -4.74
N ALA A 248 12.57 -6.39 -4.61
CA ALA A 248 13.50 -6.66 -3.51
C ALA A 248 14.64 -5.63 -3.43
N GLU A 249 15.26 -5.32 -4.56
CA GLU A 249 16.36 -4.34 -4.65
C GLU A 249 15.86 -2.93 -4.30
N LEU A 250 14.68 -2.54 -4.79
CA LEU A 250 14.06 -1.25 -4.49
C LEU A 250 13.73 -1.08 -3.01
N LEU A 251 13.22 -2.13 -2.35
CA LEU A 251 13.00 -2.10 -0.90
C LEU A 251 14.29 -1.96 -0.12
N ARG A 252 15.37 -2.63 -0.55
CA ARG A 252 16.70 -2.46 0.05
C ARG A 252 17.21 -1.02 -0.13
N VAL A 253 16.97 -0.36 -1.27
CA VAL A 253 17.29 1.08 -1.42
C VAL A 253 16.51 1.93 -0.41
N ALA A 254 15.19 1.73 -0.31
CA ALA A 254 14.35 2.44 0.64
C ALA A 254 14.78 2.20 2.10
N LEU A 255 15.36 1.04 2.38
CA LEU A 255 15.83 0.67 3.72
C LEU A 255 17.21 1.25 4.06
N LEU A 256 18.17 1.11 3.16
CA LEU A 256 19.58 1.37 3.45
C LEU A 256 19.91 2.88 3.39
N CYS A 257 19.14 3.65 2.62
CA CYS A 257 19.45 5.05 2.38
C CYS A 257 18.84 5.98 3.46
N PRO A 258 19.65 6.86 4.10
CA PRO A 258 19.21 7.66 5.26
C PRO A 258 17.98 8.54 5.03
N GLU A 259 17.80 9.07 3.82
CA GLU A 259 16.70 9.96 3.46
C GLU A 259 15.32 9.32 3.61
N PHE A 260 15.23 7.98 3.56
CA PHE A 260 13.95 7.27 3.71
C PHE A 260 13.66 6.88 5.16
N LYS A 261 14.67 6.87 6.04
CA LYS A 261 14.48 6.61 7.48
C LYS A 261 13.86 7.80 8.19
N LEU A 262 14.26 9.00 7.81
CA LEU A 262 13.74 10.27 8.31
C LEU A 262 13.35 11.16 7.11
N PRO A 263 12.26 10.82 6.39
CA PRO A 263 11.91 11.51 5.17
C PRO A 263 11.46 12.93 5.46
N ASP A 264 12.06 13.89 4.75
CA ASP A 264 11.62 15.27 4.73
C ASP A 264 10.32 15.42 3.90
N VAL A 265 9.82 16.65 3.80
CA VAL A 265 8.61 17.00 3.04
C VAL A 265 8.67 16.61 1.55
N ARG A 266 9.88 16.50 0.99
CA ARG A 266 10.10 16.13 -0.42
C ARG A 266 10.13 14.62 -0.61
N VAL A 267 10.75 13.89 0.31
CA VAL A 267 10.90 12.42 0.23
C VAL A 267 9.63 11.70 0.68
N ARG A 268 8.93 12.23 1.68
CA ARG A 268 7.76 11.57 2.29
C ARG A 268 6.65 11.23 1.28
N PRO A 269 6.23 12.12 0.37
CA PRO A 269 5.19 11.78 -0.62
C PRO A 269 5.63 10.65 -1.56
N ILE A 270 6.91 10.58 -1.92
CA ILE A 270 7.46 9.55 -2.81
C ILE A 270 7.47 8.19 -2.11
N LEU A 271 7.88 8.16 -0.85
CA LEU A 271 7.91 6.95 -0.05
C LEU A 271 6.49 6.41 0.21
N ILE A 272 5.54 7.31 0.51
CA ILE A 272 4.11 6.95 0.65
C ILE A 272 3.56 6.39 -0.66
N ALA A 273 3.81 7.05 -1.78
CA ALA A 273 3.40 6.58 -3.10
C ALA A 273 3.97 5.20 -3.41
N PHE A 274 5.26 4.98 -3.11
CA PHE A 274 5.91 3.69 -3.26
C PHE A 274 5.24 2.62 -2.39
N TYR A 275 5.04 2.82 -1.09
CA TYR A 275 4.38 1.83 -0.23
C TYR A 275 2.93 1.54 -0.63
N ARG A 276 2.15 2.57 -1.00
CA ARG A 276 0.76 2.38 -1.43
C ARG A 276 0.64 1.68 -2.78
N SER A 277 1.49 2.03 -3.74
CA SER A 277 1.44 1.42 -5.08
C SER A 277 2.07 0.04 -5.13
N VAL A 278 3.25 -0.11 -4.54
CA VAL A 278 4.10 -1.32 -4.67
C VAL A 278 3.72 -2.38 -3.65
N LEU A 279 3.54 -1.99 -2.39
CA LEU A 279 3.17 -2.90 -1.30
C LEU A 279 1.66 -2.95 -1.05
N ARG A 280 0.86 -2.16 -1.78
CA ARG A 280 -0.60 -2.09 -1.64
C ARG A 280 -1.05 -1.77 -0.21
N VAL A 281 -0.23 -1.00 0.52
CA VAL A 281 -0.59 -0.48 1.84
C VAL A 281 -1.88 0.32 1.75
N SER A 282 -2.83 0.02 2.64
CA SER A 282 -4.12 0.71 2.68
C SER A 282 -3.95 2.22 2.89
N GLY A 283 -4.87 3.01 2.32
CA GLY A 283 -4.81 4.48 2.39
C GLY A 283 -4.78 5.09 3.77
N ARG A 284 -5.39 4.42 4.75
CA ARG A 284 -5.53 4.89 6.14
C ARG A 284 -4.52 4.23 7.09
N ALA A 285 -3.71 3.30 6.58
CA ALA A 285 -2.63 2.73 7.36
C ALA A 285 -1.58 3.79 7.68
N ILE A 286 -0.99 3.69 8.87
CA ILE A 286 0.04 4.61 9.35
C ILE A 286 1.36 3.86 9.43
N VAL A 287 2.36 4.33 8.68
CA VAL A 287 3.74 3.89 8.78
C VAL A 287 4.53 4.99 9.50
N GLY A 288 4.96 4.70 10.73
CA GLY A 288 5.66 5.64 11.59
C GLY A 288 7.07 5.97 11.11
N LEU A 289 7.66 7.03 11.67
CA LEU A 289 9.03 7.44 11.34
C LEU A 289 10.03 6.32 11.65
N GLY A 290 10.96 6.06 10.72
CA GLY A 290 11.91 4.96 10.83
C GLY A 290 11.27 3.58 10.96
N ALA A 291 9.94 3.46 10.84
CA ALA A 291 9.31 2.18 10.64
C ALA A 291 9.63 1.71 9.22
N GLY A 292 9.97 0.44 9.08
CA GLY A 292 10.42 -0.11 7.81
C GLY A 292 9.85 -1.50 7.63
N VAL A 293 9.41 -1.80 6.41
CA VAL A 293 9.20 -3.17 5.97
C VAL A 293 10.55 -3.64 5.47
N PHE A 294 11.14 -4.58 6.19
CA PHE A 294 12.38 -5.22 5.77
C PHE A 294 11.95 -6.45 5.00
N HIS A 295 12.21 -6.44 3.70
CA HIS A 295 12.30 -7.69 2.98
C HIS A 295 13.78 -8.02 2.91
N VAL A 296 14.22 -9.01 3.69
CA VAL A 296 15.53 -9.59 3.50
C VAL A 296 15.34 -10.83 2.64
N GLU A 297 15.69 -10.72 1.35
CA GLU A 297 15.86 -11.90 0.52
C GLU A 297 17.03 -12.70 1.11
N HIS A 298 16.70 -13.74 1.89
CA HIS A 298 17.68 -14.69 2.36
C HIS A 298 17.88 -15.79 1.32
N GLY A 299 19.04 -15.77 0.68
CA GLY A 299 19.41 -16.76 -0.32
C GLY A 299 18.79 -16.55 -1.70
N THR A 300 19.05 -17.47 -2.63
CA THR A 300 18.71 -17.34 -4.07
C THR A 300 17.27 -17.73 -4.42
N ALA A 301 16.41 -17.97 -3.42
CA ALA A 301 15.08 -18.55 -3.59
C ALA A 301 13.97 -17.71 -2.91
N ALA A 302 14.04 -16.38 -3.00
CA ALA A 302 12.92 -15.55 -2.59
C ALA A 302 11.72 -15.81 -3.51
N HIS A 303 10.64 -16.29 -2.92
CA HIS A 303 9.35 -16.44 -3.56
C HIS A 303 8.41 -15.33 -3.08
N ALA A 304 7.32 -15.07 -3.81
CA ALA A 304 6.35 -14.06 -3.41
C ALA A 304 5.85 -14.29 -1.97
N SER A 305 5.77 -13.23 -1.18
CA SER A 305 5.30 -13.29 0.21
C SER A 305 4.00 -12.50 0.36
N TYR A 306 3.18 -12.86 1.34
CA TYR A 306 2.01 -12.05 1.70
C TYR A 306 2.47 -10.74 2.35
N PHE A 307 1.95 -9.61 1.88
CA PHE A 307 2.14 -8.33 2.55
C PHE A 307 0.82 -7.57 2.55
N TYR A 308 0.18 -7.54 3.72
CA TYR A 308 -1.10 -6.87 3.91
C TYR A 308 -1.02 -5.93 5.10
N LEU A 309 -1.24 -4.64 4.84
CA LEU A 309 -1.40 -3.62 5.86
C LEU A 309 -2.78 -2.99 5.70
N GLY A 310 -3.72 -3.48 6.50
CA GLY A 310 -5.13 -3.12 6.49
C GLY A 310 -5.39 -1.68 6.94
N ARG A 311 -6.66 -1.27 6.84
CA ARG A 311 -7.09 0.10 7.15
C ARG A 311 -6.86 0.42 8.63
N ASP A 312 -6.40 1.63 8.93
CA ASP A 312 -6.13 2.07 10.30
C ASP A 312 -5.12 1.22 11.08
N ALA A 313 -4.44 0.28 10.41
CA ALA A 313 -3.33 -0.43 11.00
C ALA A 313 -2.16 0.53 11.16
N VAL A 314 -1.47 0.42 12.29
CA VAL A 314 -0.36 1.31 12.65
C VAL A 314 0.88 0.49 12.85
N LEU A 315 1.86 0.71 11.96
CA LEU A 315 3.24 0.32 12.18
C LEU A 315 3.95 1.49 12.85
N GLY A 316 4.10 1.41 14.17
CA GLY A 316 4.64 2.48 15.00
C GLY A 316 6.12 2.78 14.71
N LYS A 317 6.60 3.92 15.23
CA LYS A 317 7.98 4.40 15.06
C LYS A 317 9.00 3.29 15.34
N GLY A 318 9.96 3.10 14.43
CA GLY A 318 11.04 2.14 14.59
C GLY A 318 10.61 0.66 14.61
N CYS A 319 9.34 0.37 14.31
CA CYS A 319 8.89 -1.01 14.12
C CYS A 319 9.33 -1.50 12.75
N VAL A 320 9.94 -2.67 12.75
CA VAL A 320 10.53 -3.31 11.61
C VAL A 320 9.91 -4.68 11.44
N ILE A 321 9.53 -5.04 10.21
CA ILE A 321 9.09 -6.41 9.89
C ILE A 321 10.03 -6.98 8.85
N ASP A 322 10.85 -7.95 9.24
CA ASP A 322 11.72 -8.73 8.37
C ASP A 322 10.98 -9.97 7.82
N CYS A 323 10.62 -9.89 6.55
CA CYS A 323 9.58 -10.68 5.90
C CYS A 323 10.15 -11.74 4.94
N VAL A 324 10.11 -13.03 5.32
CA VAL A 324 10.12 -14.16 4.38
C VAL A 324 8.91 -15.04 4.69
N GLY A 325 7.99 -15.16 3.74
CA GLY A 325 6.67 -15.77 3.96
C GLY A 325 5.56 -14.74 4.03
N GLY A 326 5.68 -13.77 4.95
CA GLY A 326 4.89 -12.55 4.87
C GLY A 326 4.43 -11.95 6.19
N ALA A 327 3.63 -10.89 6.08
CA ALA A 327 2.98 -10.22 7.20
C ALA A 327 1.55 -9.79 6.82
N VAL A 328 0.60 -10.06 7.72
CA VAL A 328 -0.81 -9.69 7.59
C VAL A 328 -1.22 -8.91 8.84
N LEU A 329 -1.40 -7.61 8.67
CA LEU A 329 -1.87 -6.71 9.72
C LEU A 329 -3.28 -6.27 9.35
N GLN A 330 -4.27 -6.82 10.05
CA GLN A 330 -5.68 -6.45 9.88
C GLN A 330 -5.97 -5.06 10.44
N HIS A 331 -7.18 -4.59 10.18
CA HIS A 331 -7.61 -3.25 10.47
C HIS A 331 -7.48 -2.92 11.95
N SER A 332 -7.11 -1.66 12.23
CA SER A 332 -6.96 -1.14 13.60
C SER A 332 -5.91 -1.87 14.47
N SER A 333 -5.08 -2.73 13.90
CA SER A 333 -3.93 -3.32 14.60
C SER A 333 -2.85 -2.27 14.89
N PHE A 334 -2.09 -2.44 15.96
CA PHE A 334 -1.05 -1.50 16.37
C PHE A 334 0.21 -2.25 16.79
N LEU A 335 1.29 -2.10 16.02
CA LEU A 335 2.58 -2.73 16.31
C LEU A 335 3.64 -1.67 16.60
N GLY A 336 4.30 -1.76 17.76
CA GLY A 336 5.42 -0.88 18.11
C GLY A 336 4.99 0.48 18.68
N GLY A 337 5.75 1.54 18.40
CA GLY A 337 5.46 2.90 18.90
C GLY A 337 6.04 3.22 20.29
N GLY A 338 6.85 2.32 20.86
CA GLY A 338 7.68 2.60 22.03
C GLY A 338 8.96 3.38 21.68
N PHE A 339 9.73 3.78 22.70
CA PHE A 339 11.04 4.41 22.50
C PHE A 339 12.12 3.44 21.96
N VAL A 340 11.86 2.13 22.03
CA VAL A 340 12.80 1.09 21.62
C VAL A 340 12.32 0.43 20.32
N PRO A 341 13.20 0.25 19.32
CA PRO A 341 12.85 -0.47 18.10
C PRO A 341 12.36 -1.90 18.37
N LEU A 342 11.41 -2.35 17.54
CA LEU A 342 10.91 -3.72 17.51
C LEU A 342 11.22 -4.31 16.14
N LEU A 343 11.86 -5.47 16.11
CA LEU A 343 12.09 -6.27 14.92
C LEU A 343 11.20 -7.51 14.98
N ILE A 344 10.26 -7.63 14.03
CA ILE A 344 9.43 -8.82 13.82
C ILE A 344 10.11 -9.63 12.73
N HIS A 345 10.58 -10.83 13.06
CA HIS A 345 11.35 -11.68 12.15
C HIS A 345 10.51 -12.90 11.78
N THR A 346 10.19 -13.06 10.50
CA THR A 346 9.16 -14.00 10.03
C THR A 346 9.72 -15.31 9.47
N HIS A 347 11.00 -15.58 9.69
CA HIS A 347 11.60 -16.82 9.22
C HIS A 347 12.75 -17.24 10.11
N LYS A 348 13.09 -18.52 10.08
CA LYS A 348 14.22 -19.05 10.85
C LYS A 348 15.17 -19.81 9.95
N HIS A 349 16.47 -19.58 10.11
CA HIS A 349 17.48 -20.40 9.47
C HIS A 349 17.49 -21.79 10.12
N VAL A 350 17.32 -22.84 9.32
CA VAL A 350 17.23 -24.22 9.80
C VAL A 350 18.47 -24.99 9.38
N ARG A 351 19.17 -25.56 10.37
CA ARG A 351 20.28 -26.46 10.13
C ARG A 351 19.79 -27.87 9.82
N ARG A 352 20.17 -28.42 8.67
CA ARG A 352 20.06 -29.86 8.41
C ARG A 352 21.26 -30.61 8.97
N ALA A 353 21.03 -31.79 9.53
CA ALA A 353 22.09 -32.60 10.14
C ALA A 353 23.17 -32.95 9.09
N GLY A 354 24.44 -32.64 9.40
CA GLY A 354 25.57 -32.92 8.51
C GLY A 354 25.94 -31.81 7.52
N GLU A 355 25.19 -30.70 7.45
CA GLU A 355 25.51 -29.57 6.58
C GLU A 355 26.50 -28.58 7.22
N LEU A 356 27.33 -27.95 6.37
CA LEU A 356 28.23 -26.85 6.75
C LEU A 356 27.40 -25.62 7.17
N GLY A 357 27.89 -24.83 8.13
CA GLY A 357 27.16 -23.64 8.64
C GLY A 357 26.85 -22.56 7.59
N THR A 358 27.49 -22.60 6.42
CA THR A 358 27.15 -21.76 5.27
C THR A 358 25.90 -22.21 4.52
N ALA A 359 25.54 -23.50 4.57
CA ALA A 359 24.30 -24.03 4.00
C ALA A 359 23.09 -23.77 4.90
N GLU A 360 23.28 -23.75 6.23
CA GLU A 360 22.28 -23.35 7.22
C GLU A 360 21.72 -21.94 6.95
N ARG A 361 22.58 -20.99 6.51
CA ARG A 361 22.16 -19.62 6.16
C ARG A 361 21.26 -19.55 4.92
N LYS A 362 21.18 -20.61 4.11
CA LYS A 362 20.39 -20.65 2.87
C LYS A 362 19.07 -21.40 3.01
N THR A 363 18.89 -22.20 4.07
CA THR A 363 17.64 -22.92 4.32
C THR A 363 16.82 -22.14 5.34
N VAL A 364 15.73 -21.54 4.89
CA VAL A 364 14.82 -20.77 5.73
C VAL A 364 13.52 -21.54 5.93
N LEU A 365 12.99 -21.51 7.16
CA LEU A 365 11.62 -21.86 7.49
C LEU A 365 10.81 -20.56 7.50
N PRO A 366 10.07 -20.24 6.43
CA PRO A 366 9.26 -19.04 6.36
C PRO A 366 7.93 -19.22 7.11
N CYS A 367 7.40 -18.12 7.64
CA CYS A 367 6.05 -18.07 8.21
C CYS A 367 5.38 -16.73 7.89
N VAL A 368 4.07 -16.64 8.12
CA VAL A 368 3.34 -15.38 8.06
C VAL A 368 3.12 -14.88 9.48
N PHE A 369 3.61 -13.68 9.77
CA PHE A 369 3.21 -12.96 10.97
C PHE A 369 1.82 -12.37 10.77
N ALA A 370 0.88 -12.66 11.67
CA ALA A 370 -0.48 -12.14 11.62
C ALA A 370 -0.79 -11.32 12.88
N ALA A 371 -1.24 -10.08 12.68
CA ALA A 371 -1.87 -9.26 13.69
C ALA A 371 -3.35 -9.08 13.31
N GLU A 372 -4.23 -9.77 14.03
CA GLU A 372 -5.68 -9.73 13.80
C GLU A 372 -6.27 -8.37 14.20
N THR A 373 -7.54 -8.15 13.87
CA THR A 373 -8.25 -6.90 14.12
C THR A 373 -8.04 -6.39 15.56
N GLY A 374 -7.56 -5.16 15.67
CA GLY A 374 -7.35 -4.51 16.97
C GLY A 374 -6.20 -5.09 17.81
N ALA A 375 -5.45 -6.08 17.30
CA ALA A 375 -4.32 -6.67 18.00
C ALA A 375 -3.25 -5.61 18.30
N ARG A 376 -2.61 -5.75 19.46
CA ARG A 376 -1.58 -4.80 19.91
C ARG A 376 -0.37 -5.56 20.42
N LEU A 377 0.80 -5.18 19.92
CA LEU A 377 2.03 -5.48 20.63
C LEU A 377 2.21 -4.43 21.74
N PRO A 378 2.29 -4.85 23.02
CA PRO A 378 2.45 -3.91 24.11
C PRO A 378 3.80 -3.19 23.99
N MET A 379 3.94 -2.01 24.61
CA MET A 379 5.23 -1.31 24.64
C MET A 379 6.36 -2.11 25.34
N SER A 380 6.00 -3.16 26.09
CA SER A 380 6.94 -4.13 26.66
C SER A 380 7.50 -5.12 25.65
N ALA A 381 6.90 -5.25 24.46
CA ALA A 381 7.47 -6.02 23.35
C ALA A 381 8.63 -5.21 22.77
N VAL A 382 9.83 -5.53 23.25
CA VAL A 382 11.07 -4.82 22.93
C VAL A 382 12.07 -5.81 22.32
N GLY A 383 12.81 -5.36 21.31
CA GLY A 383 13.86 -6.16 20.70
C GLY A 383 13.34 -7.00 19.54
N LEU A 384 13.48 -8.33 19.64
CA LEU A 384 13.20 -9.27 18.56
C LEU A 384 11.94 -10.10 18.89
N TYR A 385 10.98 -10.12 17.97
CA TYR A 385 9.89 -11.08 17.93
C TYR A 385 10.17 -12.09 16.82
N GLU A 386 10.66 -13.26 17.19
CA GLU A 386 10.98 -14.36 16.28
C GLU A 386 9.70 -15.15 15.99
N ALA A 387 8.96 -14.80 14.93
CA ALA A 387 7.64 -15.38 14.67
C ALA A 387 7.72 -16.90 14.45
N ALA A 388 8.80 -17.39 13.83
CA ALA A 388 9.01 -18.82 13.61
C ALA A 388 9.14 -19.63 14.91
N ASP A 389 9.55 -19.01 16.03
CA ASP A 389 9.60 -19.68 17.35
C ASP A 389 8.21 -19.84 17.98
N HIS A 390 7.20 -19.18 17.43
CA HIS A 390 5.82 -19.20 17.90
C HIS A 390 4.87 -19.92 16.96
N LEU A 391 5.39 -20.66 15.97
CA LEU A 391 4.59 -21.60 15.18
C LEU A 391 3.94 -22.61 16.13
N ASP A 392 2.61 -22.73 16.03
CA ASP A 392 1.79 -23.63 16.86
C ASP A 392 1.75 -23.31 18.36
N ALA A 393 2.19 -22.12 18.79
CA ALA A 393 2.10 -21.71 20.19
C ALA A 393 0.64 -21.52 20.63
N ASP A 394 0.23 -22.25 21.67
CA ASP A 394 -1.05 -22.08 22.37
C ASP A 394 -0.82 -22.04 23.90
N PRO A 395 -1.11 -20.91 24.58
CA PRO A 395 -1.58 -19.64 24.02
C PRO A 395 -0.46 -18.89 23.28
N THR A 396 -0.84 -18.03 22.34
CA THR A 396 0.12 -17.12 21.72
C THR A 396 0.64 -16.10 22.73
N PRO A 397 1.86 -15.54 22.54
CA PRO A 397 2.46 -14.62 23.52
C PRO A 397 1.65 -13.33 23.73
N PHE A 398 0.89 -12.92 22.71
CA PHE A 398 0.09 -11.69 22.73
C PHE A 398 -1.27 -11.94 22.07
N PRO A 399 -2.38 -11.45 22.67
CA PRO A 399 -3.71 -11.59 22.10
C PRO A 399 -3.81 -11.05 20.67
N GLY A 400 -4.35 -11.85 19.76
CA GLY A 400 -4.51 -11.50 18.34
C GLY A 400 -3.21 -11.48 17.52
N ILE A 401 -2.07 -11.84 18.12
CA ILE A 401 -0.81 -12.02 17.39
C ILE A 401 -0.56 -13.50 17.18
N ARG A 402 -0.31 -13.90 15.93
CA ARG A 402 -0.12 -15.29 15.53
C ARG A 402 1.04 -15.44 14.53
N SER A 403 1.66 -16.61 14.56
CA SER A 403 2.60 -17.05 13.54
C SER A 403 1.96 -18.18 12.77
N LEU A 404 1.75 -17.98 11.47
CA LEU A 404 1.07 -18.93 10.60
C LEU A 404 2.09 -19.71 9.80
N ALA A 405 2.01 -21.04 9.86
CA ALA A 405 2.80 -21.92 9.02
C ALA A 405 2.43 -21.73 7.54
N LEU A 406 3.43 -21.89 6.67
CA LEU A 406 3.24 -21.92 5.23
C LEU A 406 3.24 -23.37 4.75
N ALA A 407 2.25 -23.73 3.94
CA ALA A 407 2.28 -25.00 3.22
C ALA A 407 3.19 -24.86 1.98
N PRO A 408 4.07 -25.84 1.70
CA PRO A 408 4.93 -25.84 0.52
C PRO A 408 4.22 -26.21 -0.78
#